data_AF-A0A8K0Q6J0-F1
#
_entry.id   AF-A0A8K0Q6J0-F1
#
_cell.length_a   1.000
_cell.length_b   1.000
_cell.length_c   1.000
_cell.angle_alpha   90.00
_cell.angle_beta   90.00
_cell.angle_gamma   90.00
#
_symmetry.space_group_name_H-M   'P 1'
#
loop_
_entity.id
_entity.type
_entity.pdbx_description
1 polymer ?
#
loop_
_entity_poly.entity_id
_entity_poly.type
_entity_poly.pdbx_seq_one_letter_code
_entity_poly.pdbx_strand_id
1 'polypeptide(L)'
;MARGKTLPLSVWMVWSQERSLRLGGDFYHTSRIIGASTGLFDHSTGTLDFLLNSQINNGQLSIHRNRYDPSIASAFAPFGSYFLDDYQPLGLLSFYQHMRHTNDVKYAQKTWNQLEEQLNWLLGKISATDGLGHFGSAFLGGADAGSAVSCVTVETLYVAAEVATVIGKKTVTAKFRKCIGRCNQ
;
A
#
# COMPACT_ATOMS: atom_id res chain seq x y z
N MET A 1 2.22 -12.71 33.00
CA MET A 1 3.34 -11.81 32.60
C MET A 1 3.80 -12.20 31.19
N ALA A 2 3.25 -11.57 30.15
CA ALA A 2 3.75 -11.71 28.79
C ALA A 2 4.70 -10.55 28.51
N ARG A 3 5.97 -10.84 28.23
CA ARG A 3 6.96 -9.84 27.82
C ARG A 3 6.51 -9.25 26.49
N GLY A 4 6.23 -7.95 26.48
CA GLY A 4 5.92 -7.22 25.26
C GLY A 4 7.11 -7.29 24.31
N LYS A 5 6.87 -7.75 23.08
CA LYS A 5 7.82 -7.57 21.99
C LYS A 5 7.91 -6.05 21.74
N THR A 6 9.06 -5.46 22.07
CA THR A 6 9.39 -4.08 21.73
C THR A 6 9.50 -3.95 20.22
N LEU A 7 8.90 -2.89 19.66
CA LEU A 7 9.09 -2.55 18.26
C LEU A 7 10.58 -2.21 18.01
N PRO A 8 11.12 -2.55 16.83
CA PRO A 8 12.34 -1.90 16.38
C PRO A 8 12.10 -0.38 16.33
N LEU A 9 13.09 0.40 16.74
CA LEU A 9 13.03 1.88 16.80
C LEU A 9 12.67 2.52 15.44
N SER A 10 12.71 1.76 14.36
CA SER A 10 12.50 2.17 12.97
C SER A 10 11.04 2.16 12.48
N VAL A 11 10.02 2.12 13.35
CA VAL A 11 8.61 2.18 12.89
C VAL A 11 7.98 3.52 13.30
N TRP A 12 7.59 4.34 12.31
CA TRP A 12 6.71 5.49 12.54
C TRP A 12 5.32 4.99 12.95
N MET A 13 4.87 5.44 14.11
CA MET A 13 3.52 5.19 14.59
C MET A 13 2.81 6.54 14.76
N VAL A 14 1.69 6.72 14.07
CA VAL A 14 0.70 7.71 14.51
C VAL A 14 0.19 7.24 15.87
N TRP A 15 0.34 8.13 16.84
CA TRP A 15 0.03 8.00 18.25
C TRP A 15 -1.20 7.12 18.60
N SER A 16 -1.03 6.29 19.64
CA SER A 16 -2.05 5.54 20.42
C SER A 16 -2.16 4.02 20.19
N GLN A 17 -1.86 3.29 21.27
CA GLN A 17 -2.06 1.85 21.50
C GLN A 17 -3.49 1.35 21.22
N GLU A 18 -4.47 2.25 21.03
CA GLU A 18 -5.87 1.89 20.86
C GLU A 18 -6.42 2.07 19.43
N ARG A 19 -5.66 2.70 18.50
CA ARG A 19 -6.16 3.05 17.16
C ARG A 19 -5.20 2.65 16.04
N SER A 20 -4.97 1.35 15.88
CA SER A 20 -4.20 0.77 14.76
C SER A 20 -4.89 0.86 13.39
N LEU A 21 -5.89 1.73 13.22
CA LEU A 21 -6.83 1.73 12.09
C LEU A 21 -6.46 2.69 10.95
N ARG A 22 -5.30 3.35 10.99
CA ARG A 22 -4.98 4.43 10.02
C ARG A 22 -3.61 4.33 9.35
N LEU A 23 -3.03 3.13 9.33
CA LEU A 23 -1.64 2.94 8.89
C LEU A 23 -1.42 3.14 7.38
N GLY A 24 -2.44 2.97 6.52
CA GLY A 24 -2.30 3.21 5.07
C GLY A 24 -2.38 4.70 4.69
N GLY A 25 -3.53 5.32 4.97
CA GLY A 25 -3.81 6.71 4.60
C GLY A 25 -2.96 7.74 5.35
N ASP A 26 -2.85 7.65 6.67
CA ASP A 26 -2.09 8.65 7.44
C ASP A 26 -0.59 8.57 7.08
N PHE A 27 -0.06 7.35 6.94
CA PHE A 27 1.33 7.15 6.52
C PHE A 27 1.60 7.65 5.10
N TYR A 28 0.65 7.50 4.17
CA TYR A 28 0.78 8.12 2.85
C TYR A 28 1.00 9.63 2.96
N HIS A 29 0.18 10.34 3.74
CA HIS A 29 0.36 11.78 3.93
C HIS A 29 1.69 12.13 4.61
N THR A 30 2.10 11.36 5.62
CA THR A 30 3.39 11.58 6.31
C THR A 30 4.59 11.30 5.40
N SER A 31 4.56 10.23 4.61
CA SER A 31 5.67 9.81 3.74
C SER A 31 6.11 10.89 2.75
N ARG A 32 5.16 11.75 2.32
CA ARG A 32 5.40 12.89 1.43
C ARG A 32 6.20 14.02 2.08
N ILE A 33 6.17 14.13 3.41
CA ILE A 33 6.78 15.24 4.16
C ILE A 33 8.09 14.82 4.79
N ILE A 34 8.33 13.51 5.04
CA ILE A 34 9.58 13.01 5.65
C ILE A 34 10.81 13.51 4.91
N GLY A 35 10.80 13.42 3.57
CA GLY A 35 11.94 13.86 2.75
C GLY A 35 12.23 15.37 2.82
N ALA A 36 11.21 16.19 3.09
CA ALA A 36 11.33 17.65 3.18
C ALA A 36 11.50 18.18 4.61
N SER A 37 11.43 17.31 5.63
CA SER A 37 11.45 17.71 7.04
C SER A 37 12.58 17.06 7.81
N THR A 38 12.43 15.78 8.15
CA THR A 38 13.33 15.08 9.07
C THR A 38 14.39 14.25 8.36
N GLY A 39 14.16 13.85 7.10
CA GLY A 39 15.05 12.94 6.36
C GLY A 39 15.17 11.56 7.00
N LEU A 40 14.27 11.21 7.93
CA LEU A 40 14.29 9.97 8.71
C LEU A 40 13.77 8.78 7.89
N PHE A 41 14.48 8.44 6.82
CA PHE A 41 14.08 7.39 5.88
C PHE A 41 14.11 5.99 6.48
N ASP A 42 14.99 5.71 7.44
CA ASP A 42 15.02 4.42 8.14
C ASP A 42 13.70 4.09 8.83
N HIS A 43 13.03 5.12 9.36
CA HIS A 43 11.72 4.93 9.97
C HIS A 43 10.61 4.72 8.94
N SER A 44 10.76 5.31 7.75
CA SER A 44 9.86 5.05 6.62
C SER A 44 10.02 3.62 6.11
N THR A 45 11.26 3.13 5.99
CA THR A 45 11.57 1.75 5.61
C THR A 45 11.01 0.76 6.63
N GLY A 46 11.21 0.99 7.93
CA GLY A 46 10.68 0.07 8.95
C GLY A 46 9.16 0.04 9.02
N THR A 47 8.48 1.16 8.76
CA THR A 47 7.01 1.17 8.62
C THR A 47 6.55 0.40 7.38
N LEU A 48 7.22 0.58 6.23
CA LEU A 48 6.92 -0.18 5.02
C LEU A 48 7.16 -1.68 5.20
N ASP A 49 8.26 -2.06 5.86
CA ASP A 49 8.55 -3.45 6.21
C ASP A 49 7.45 -4.02 7.11
N PHE A 50 6.98 -3.27 8.12
CA PHE A 50 5.89 -3.72 8.97
C PHE A 50 4.60 -3.95 8.16
N LEU A 51 4.24 -3.02 7.28
CA LEU A 51 3.06 -3.11 6.43
C LEU A 51 3.13 -4.33 5.51
N LEU A 52 4.23 -4.48 4.78
CA LEU A 52 4.45 -5.58 3.83
C LEU A 52 4.49 -6.93 4.54
N ASN A 53 5.16 -7.03 5.69
CA ASN A 53 5.18 -8.27 6.48
C ASN A 53 3.80 -8.62 7.05
N SER A 54 2.89 -7.65 7.16
CA SER A 54 1.51 -7.87 7.58
C SER A 54 0.54 -8.16 6.42
N GLN A 55 1.06 -8.33 5.20
CA GLN A 55 0.26 -8.71 4.05
C GLN A 55 -0.45 -10.04 4.31
N ILE A 56 -1.75 -10.07 4.00
CA ILE A 56 -2.57 -11.27 4.14
C ILE A 56 -2.62 -12.03 2.82
N ASN A 57 -3.09 -13.28 2.85
CA ASN A 57 -2.99 -14.23 1.73
C ASN A 57 -3.59 -13.76 0.39
N ASN A 58 -4.49 -12.77 0.39
CA ASN A 58 -5.10 -12.21 -0.82
C ASN A 58 -4.32 -11.01 -1.41
N GLY A 59 -3.14 -10.69 -0.87
CA GLY A 59 -2.30 -9.59 -1.30
C GLY A 59 -2.60 -8.24 -0.63
N GLN A 60 -3.66 -8.13 0.17
CA GLN A 60 -3.94 -6.88 0.90
C GLN A 60 -2.96 -6.69 2.07
N LEU A 61 -2.55 -5.45 2.32
CA LEU A 61 -1.85 -5.09 3.55
C LEU A 61 -2.85 -5.12 4.70
N SER A 62 -2.49 -5.73 5.83
CA SER A 62 -3.34 -5.68 7.01
C SER A 62 -3.32 -4.28 7.62
N ILE A 63 -4.45 -3.58 7.48
CA ILE A 63 -4.72 -2.30 8.14
C ILE A 63 -5.40 -2.50 9.51
N HIS A 64 -5.37 -3.73 10.04
CA HIS A 64 -6.02 -4.12 11.28
C HIS A 64 -5.09 -4.00 12.49
N ARG A 65 -5.67 -4.18 13.70
CA ARG A 65 -4.94 -4.27 14.99
C ARG A 65 -4.04 -5.51 15.04
N ASN A 66 -2.91 -5.48 14.34
CA ASN A 66 -1.91 -6.55 14.40
C ASN A 66 -1.11 -6.55 15.70
N ARG A 67 -1.44 -5.69 16.69
CA ARG A 67 -0.82 -5.62 18.03
C ARG A 67 0.71 -5.77 18.01
N TYR A 68 1.37 -5.15 17.03
CA TYR A 68 2.82 -5.15 16.82
C TYR A 68 3.44 -6.47 16.33
N ASP A 69 2.64 -7.47 15.97
CA ASP A 69 3.11 -8.72 15.37
C ASP A 69 2.50 -8.88 13.97
N PRO A 70 3.27 -8.68 12.88
CA PRO A 70 2.74 -8.85 11.54
C PRO A 70 2.32 -10.31 11.23
N SER A 71 2.87 -11.30 11.94
CA SER A 71 2.59 -12.72 11.68
C SER A 71 1.16 -13.16 11.99
N ILE A 72 0.44 -12.40 12.83
CA ILE A 72 -0.95 -12.71 13.18
C ILE A 72 -1.96 -12.04 12.25
N ALA A 73 -1.51 -11.23 11.28
CA ALA A 73 -2.38 -10.42 10.42
C ALA A 73 -3.51 -11.21 9.76
N SER A 74 -3.19 -12.33 9.11
CA SER A 74 -4.20 -13.19 8.45
C SER A 74 -5.22 -13.77 9.43
N ALA A 75 -4.83 -14.07 10.67
CA ALA A 75 -5.74 -14.60 11.69
C ALA A 75 -6.81 -13.57 12.12
N PHE A 76 -6.51 -12.27 12.00
CA PHE A 76 -7.43 -11.17 12.30
C PHE A 76 -8.17 -10.63 11.07
N ALA A 77 -7.94 -11.21 9.89
CA ALA A 77 -8.49 -10.77 8.61
C ALA A 77 -8.99 -11.95 7.75
N PRO A 78 -9.86 -12.83 8.27
CA PRO A 78 -10.24 -14.08 7.59
C PRO A 78 -11.00 -13.86 6.26
N PHE A 79 -11.60 -12.69 6.06
CA PHE A 79 -12.37 -12.33 4.85
C PHE A 79 -11.74 -11.19 4.04
N GLY A 80 -10.48 -10.84 4.34
CA GLY A 80 -9.82 -9.66 3.81
C GLY A 80 -9.48 -8.64 4.89
N SER A 81 -8.67 -7.67 4.49
CA SER A 81 -8.28 -6.53 5.32
C SER A 81 -9.50 -5.68 5.66
N TYR A 82 -9.42 -4.93 6.76
CA TYR A 82 -10.50 -4.08 7.31
C TYR A 82 -11.23 -3.28 6.22
N PHE A 83 -12.50 -2.91 6.46
CA PHE A 83 -13.47 -2.32 5.51
C PHE A 83 -13.11 -0.97 4.85
N LEU A 84 -11.84 -0.67 4.57
CA LEU A 84 -11.37 0.51 3.83
C LEU A 84 -10.41 0.03 2.74
N ASP A 85 -10.97 -0.46 1.64
CA ASP A 85 -10.18 -1.02 0.54
C ASP A 85 -9.30 0.05 -0.14
N ASP A 86 -9.75 1.31 -0.14
CA ASP A 86 -9.05 2.45 -0.72
C ASP A 86 -7.79 2.87 0.06
N TYR A 87 -7.59 2.35 1.27
CA TYR A 87 -6.33 2.52 2.00
C TYR A 87 -5.20 1.64 1.44
N GLN A 88 -5.54 0.59 0.69
CA GLN A 88 -4.58 -0.29 0.02
C GLN A 88 -3.74 0.48 -1.03
N PRO A 89 -4.35 1.18 -2.02
CA PRO A 89 -3.59 1.98 -2.97
C PRO A 89 -2.83 3.14 -2.29
N LEU A 90 -3.34 3.72 -1.20
CA LEU A 90 -2.60 4.73 -0.43
C LEU A 90 -1.32 4.14 0.20
N GLY A 91 -1.38 2.93 0.73
CA GLY A 91 -0.21 2.20 1.22
C GLY A 91 0.85 2.01 0.12
N LEU A 92 0.43 1.61 -1.09
CA LEU A 92 1.32 1.50 -2.25
C LEU A 92 1.92 2.86 -2.67
N LEU A 93 1.13 3.93 -2.62
CA LEU A 93 1.64 5.27 -2.92
C LEU A 93 2.67 5.73 -1.88
N SER A 94 2.53 5.34 -0.61
CA SER A 94 3.54 5.63 0.41
C SER A 94 4.89 4.97 0.12
N PHE A 95 4.86 3.73 -0.42
CA PHE A 95 6.06 3.04 -0.90
C PHE A 95 6.72 3.81 -2.04
N TYR A 96 5.93 4.30 -3.00
CA TYR A 96 6.45 5.12 -4.10
C TYR A 96 7.08 6.43 -3.60
N GLN A 97 6.48 7.10 -2.63
CA GLN A 97 7.06 8.31 -2.03
C GLN A 97 8.40 8.02 -1.35
N HIS A 98 8.53 6.87 -0.68
CA HIS A 98 9.82 6.43 -0.16
C HIS A 98 10.85 6.29 -1.29
N MET A 99 10.51 5.54 -2.35
CA MET A 99 11.38 5.35 -3.51
C MET A 99 11.79 6.67 -4.18
N ARG A 100 10.88 7.63 -4.29
CA ARG A 100 11.16 8.95 -4.85
C ARG A 100 12.19 9.73 -4.04
N HIS A 101 12.21 9.56 -2.71
CA HIS A 101 13.15 10.26 -1.84
C HIS A 101 14.50 9.55 -1.71
N THR A 102 14.51 8.21 -1.68
CA THR A 102 15.72 7.43 -1.38
C THR A 102 16.38 6.83 -2.61
N ASN A 103 15.64 6.68 -3.72
CA ASN A 103 16.05 5.93 -4.90
C ASN A 103 16.55 4.51 -4.56
N ASP A 104 15.98 3.87 -3.53
CA ASP A 104 16.42 2.55 -3.06
C ASP A 104 15.89 1.41 -3.95
N VAL A 105 16.48 1.28 -5.13
CA VAL A 105 16.15 0.24 -6.12
C VAL A 105 16.33 -1.17 -5.54
N LYS A 106 17.28 -1.36 -4.62
CA LYS A 106 17.52 -2.67 -3.99
C LYS A 106 16.36 -3.05 -3.08
N TYR A 107 15.85 -2.10 -2.30
CA TYR A 107 14.66 -2.31 -1.48
C TYR A 107 13.44 -2.63 -2.33
N ALA A 108 13.22 -1.92 -3.43
CA ALA A 108 12.14 -2.25 -4.37
C ALA A 108 12.27 -3.65 -4.97
N GLN A 109 13.47 -4.07 -5.37
CA GLN A 109 13.69 -5.44 -5.85
C GLN A 109 13.40 -6.47 -4.77
N LYS A 110 13.83 -6.24 -3.53
CA LYS A 110 13.64 -7.14 -2.38
C LYS A 110 12.15 -7.33 -2.06
N THR A 111 11.37 -6.25 -2.11
CA THR A 111 9.96 -6.23 -1.69
C THR A 111 8.97 -6.44 -2.83
N TRP A 112 9.46 -6.54 -4.07
CA TRP A 112 8.63 -6.55 -5.28
C TRP A 112 7.53 -7.61 -5.27
N ASN A 113 7.80 -8.83 -4.81
CA ASN A 113 6.81 -9.91 -4.85
C ASN A 113 5.55 -9.54 -4.04
N GLN A 114 5.73 -8.95 -2.85
CA GLN A 114 4.62 -8.49 -2.01
C GLN A 114 3.87 -7.32 -2.67
N LEU A 115 4.60 -6.38 -3.26
CA LEU A 115 4.00 -5.26 -4.00
C LEU A 115 3.19 -5.75 -5.21
N GLU A 116 3.71 -6.74 -5.95
CA GLU A 116 3.06 -7.31 -7.12
C GLU A 116 1.77 -8.05 -6.74
N GLU A 117 1.74 -8.77 -5.61
CA GLU A 117 0.52 -9.38 -5.08
C GLU A 117 -0.55 -8.33 -4.76
N GLN A 118 -0.17 -7.24 -4.10
CA GLN A 118 -1.10 -6.16 -3.79
C GLN A 118 -1.60 -5.44 -5.05
N LEU A 119 -0.74 -5.25 -6.04
CA LEU A 119 -1.10 -4.66 -7.34
C LEU A 119 -2.02 -5.58 -8.14
N ASN A 120 -1.82 -6.89 -8.07
CA ASN A 120 -2.73 -7.86 -8.69
C ASN A 120 -4.10 -7.87 -8.02
N TRP A 121 -4.16 -7.73 -6.69
CA TRP A 121 -5.42 -7.50 -5.98
C TRP A 121 -6.10 -6.21 -6.45
N LEU A 122 -5.35 -5.10 -6.57
CA LEU A 122 -5.89 -3.81 -7.02
C LEU A 122 -6.43 -3.89 -8.45
N LEU A 123 -5.73 -4.57 -9.36
CA LEU A 123 -6.20 -4.81 -10.72
C LEU A 123 -7.52 -5.59 -10.75
N GLY A 124 -7.75 -6.48 -9.79
CA GLY A 124 -9.01 -7.21 -9.63
C GLY A 124 -10.19 -6.32 -9.19
N LYS A 125 -9.92 -5.09 -8.73
CA LYS A 125 -10.94 -4.09 -8.40
C LYS A 125 -11.32 -3.19 -9.57
N ILE A 126 -10.64 -3.30 -10.70
CA ILE A 126 -10.92 -2.49 -11.89
C ILE A 126 -11.88 -3.26 -12.78
N SER A 127 -13.04 -2.70 -13.05
CA SER A 127 -14.02 -3.29 -13.94
C SER A 127 -13.53 -3.23 -15.39
N ALA A 128 -13.73 -4.33 -16.12
CA ALA A 128 -13.39 -4.38 -17.54
C ALA A 128 -14.41 -3.65 -18.42
N THR A 129 -15.57 -3.29 -17.87
CA THR A 129 -16.71 -2.71 -18.61
C THR A 129 -16.61 -1.19 -18.71
N ASP A 130 -16.32 -0.52 -17.60
CA ASP A 130 -16.26 0.94 -17.48
C ASP A 130 -14.84 1.44 -17.13
N GLY A 131 -13.89 0.55 -16.82
CA GLY A 131 -12.53 0.92 -16.48
C GLY A 131 -12.39 1.58 -15.11
N LEU A 132 -13.43 1.57 -14.27
CA LEU A 132 -13.45 2.25 -12.98
C LEU A 132 -13.12 1.29 -11.82
N GLY A 133 -12.75 1.87 -10.67
CA GLY A 133 -12.47 1.13 -9.45
C GLY A 133 -13.74 0.80 -8.68
N HIS A 134 -13.97 -0.48 -8.41
CA HIS A 134 -15.09 -1.00 -7.62
C HIS A 134 -14.56 -1.67 -6.35
N PHE A 135 -14.71 -0.95 -5.25
CA PHE A 135 -14.24 -1.34 -3.92
C PHE A 135 -15.41 -1.78 -3.05
N GLY A 136 -15.14 -2.66 -2.07
CA GLY A 136 -16.18 -3.10 -1.14
C GLY A 136 -16.60 -1.97 -0.17
N SER A 137 -15.68 -1.07 0.13
CA SER A 137 -15.89 0.13 0.95
C SER A 137 -14.72 1.10 0.78
N ALA A 138 -14.99 2.39 0.90
CA ALA A 138 -14.00 3.45 0.71
C ALA A 138 -14.25 4.63 1.65
N PHE A 139 -13.17 5.31 2.05
CA PHE A 139 -13.18 6.55 2.82
C PHE A 139 -13.06 7.79 1.93
N LEU A 140 -12.27 7.72 0.86
CA LEU A 140 -11.95 8.84 -0.03
C LEU A 140 -13.16 9.34 -0.84
N GLY A 141 -14.19 8.51 -1.02
CA GLY A 141 -15.38 8.84 -1.80
C GLY A 141 -16.27 7.61 -2.02
N GLY A 142 -17.08 7.64 -3.09
CA GLY A 142 -17.92 6.50 -3.46
C GLY A 142 -17.08 5.25 -3.72
N ALA A 143 -17.41 4.14 -3.05
CA ALA A 143 -16.67 2.89 -3.18
C ALA A 143 -16.89 2.21 -4.54
N ASP A 144 -18.06 2.40 -5.13
CA ASP A 144 -18.49 1.80 -6.39
C ASP A 144 -18.43 2.83 -7.52
N ALA A 145 -17.55 2.62 -8.49
CA ALA A 145 -17.31 3.53 -9.62
C ALA A 145 -17.05 5.00 -9.22
N GLY A 146 -16.57 5.25 -8.00
CA GLY A 146 -16.33 6.60 -7.51
C GLY A 146 -15.12 7.26 -8.16
N SER A 147 -15.20 8.57 -8.40
CA SER A 147 -14.11 9.33 -9.02
C SER A 147 -12.82 9.30 -8.19
N ALA A 148 -12.92 9.52 -6.87
CA ALA A 148 -11.75 9.55 -5.98
C ALA A 148 -11.02 8.19 -5.94
N VAL A 149 -11.76 7.10 -5.81
CA VAL A 149 -11.20 5.74 -5.73
C VAL A 149 -10.66 5.26 -7.08
N SER A 150 -11.28 5.69 -8.19
CA SER A 150 -10.79 5.40 -9.54
C SER A 150 -9.50 6.19 -9.83
N CYS A 151 -9.46 7.49 -9.48
CA CYS A 151 -8.27 8.31 -9.64
C CYS A 151 -7.07 7.78 -8.85
N VAL A 152 -7.26 7.41 -7.57
CA VAL A 152 -6.15 6.86 -6.78
C VAL A 152 -5.67 5.52 -7.35
N THR A 153 -6.57 4.71 -7.91
CA THR A 153 -6.21 3.45 -8.57
C THR A 153 -5.33 3.69 -9.80
N VAL A 154 -5.71 4.64 -10.65
CA VAL A 154 -4.92 5.02 -11.84
C VAL A 154 -3.55 5.56 -11.43
N GLU A 155 -3.50 6.45 -10.44
CA GLU A 155 -2.24 7.00 -9.92
C GLU A 155 -1.34 5.88 -9.38
N THR A 156 -1.88 4.96 -8.57
CA THR A 156 -1.14 3.81 -8.05
C THR A 156 -0.59 2.93 -9.17
N LEU A 157 -1.36 2.64 -10.21
CA LEU A 157 -0.90 1.86 -11.36
C LEU A 157 0.19 2.60 -12.15
N TYR A 158 0.07 3.91 -12.31
CA TYR A 158 1.04 4.74 -13.01
C TYR A 158 2.40 4.67 -12.31
N VAL A 159 2.42 4.95 -11.01
CA VAL A 159 3.68 4.90 -10.24
C VAL A 159 4.24 3.48 -10.12
N ALA A 160 3.37 2.46 -10.03
CA ALA A 160 3.79 1.07 -10.02
C ALA A 160 4.46 0.66 -11.34
N ALA A 161 3.96 1.17 -12.47
CA ALA A 161 4.60 0.96 -13.77
C ALA A 161 5.98 1.63 -13.87
N GLU A 162 6.16 2.79 -13.24
CA GLU A 162 7.48 3.43 -13.13
C GLU A 162 8.45 2.58 -12.32
N VAL A 163 8.06 2.17 -11.10
CA VAL A 163 8.89 1.30 -10.24
C VAL A 163 9.23 0.00 -10.96
N ALA A 164 8.24 -0.67 -11.56
CA ALA A 164 8.43 -1.89 -12.35
C ALA A 164 9.45 -1.71 -13.47
N THR A 165 9.44 -0.54 -14.14
CA THR A 165 10.40 -0.21 -15.20
C THR A 165 11.82 -0.12 -14.65
N VAL A 166 11.99 0.60 -13.53
CA VAL A 166 13.30 0.80 -12.88
C VAL A 166 13.91 -0.53 -12.44
N ILE A 167 13.10 -1.47 -11.93
CA ILE A 167 13.59 -2.79 -11.49
C ILE A 167 13.61 -3.85 -12.62
N GLY A 168 13.28 -3.48 -13.86
CA GLY A 168 13.38 -4.36 -15.04
C GLY A 168 12.19 -5.29 -15.32
N LYS A 169 11.02 -5.08 -14.71
CA LYS A 169 9.80 -5.90 -14.85
C LYS A 169 8.94 -5.48 -16.05
N LYS A 170 9.50 -5.56 -17.25
CA LYS A 170 8.89 -5.03 -18.51
C LYS A 170 7.48 -5.56 -18.81
N THR A 171 7.22 -6.86 -18.61
CA THR A 171 5.89 -7.45 -18.86
C THR A 171 4.82 -6.87 -17.93
N VAL A 172 5.18 -6.64 -16.66
CA VAL A 172 4.30 -6.07 -15.65
C VAL A 172 4.02 -4.59 -15.96
N THR A 173 5.05 -3.84 -16.35
CA THR A 173 4.89 -2.45 -16.84
C THR A 173 3.88 -2.37 -17.98
N ALA A 174 3.98 -3.25 -18.99
CA ALA A 174 3.05 -3.26 -20.12
C ALA A 174 1.61 -3.56 -19.68
N LYS A 175 1.43 -4.51 -18.74
CA LYS A 175 0.12 -4.85 -18.15
C LYS A 175 -0.52 -3.63 -17.48
N PHE A 176 0.23 -2.92 -16.64
CA PHE A 176 -0.29 -1.75 -15.94
C PHE A 176 -0.61 -0.59 -16.88
N ARG A 177 0.27 -0.29 -17.85
CA ARG A 177 0.01 0.75 -18.87
C ARG A 177 -1.21 0.48 -19.71
N LYS A 178 -1.43 -0.79 -20.11
CA LYS A 178 -2.66 -1.20 -20.80
C LYS A 178 -3.90 -0.96 -19.94
N CYS A 179 -3.80 -1.21 -18.63
CA CYS A 179 -4.91 -0.97 -17.71
C CYS A 179 -5.21 0.52 -17.57
N ILE A 180 -4.18 1.36 -17.35
CA ILE A 180 -4.30 2.83 -17.27
C ILE A 180 -4.97 3.39 -18.54
N GLY A 181 -4.59 2.90 -19.72
CA GLY A 181 -5.19 3.33 -20.98
C GLY A 181 -6.69 3.00 -21.12
N ARG A 182 -7.24 2.08 -20.32
CA ARG A 182 -8.68 1.82 -20.25
C ARG A 182 -9.39 2.73 -19.24
N CYS A 183 -8.73 3.04 -18.12
CA CYS A 183 -9.29 3.89 -17.07
C CYS A 183 -9.39 5.38 -17.47
N ASN A 184 -8.67 5.79 -18.53
CA ASN A 184 -8.66 7.17 -19.04
C ASN A 184 -9.59 7.39 -20.25
N GLN A 185 -10.42 6.41 -20.61
CA GLN A 185 -11.43 6.51 -21.68
C GLN A 185 -12.78 6.90 -21.08
#